data_AF-A0A966FAR9-F1
#
_entry.id   AF-A0A966FAR9-F1
#
_cell.length_a   1.000
_cell.length_b   1.000
_cell.length_c   1.000
_cell.angle_alpha   90.00
_cell.angle_beta   90.00
_cell.angle_gamma   90.00
#
_symmetry.space_group_name_H-M   'P 1'
#
loop_
_entity.id
_entity.type
_entity.pdbx_description
1 polymer ?
#
loop_
_entity_poly.entity_id
_entity_poly.type
_entity_poly.pdbx_seq_one_letter_code
_entity_poly.pdbx_strand_id
1 'polypeptide(L)' 'MTAIHATALVDPTAELDSSVSVGPYSIIGPHVKIGAGTTVGPHVVIEG' A
#
# COMPACT_ATOMS: atom_id res chain seq x y z
N MET A 1 5.35 -11.44 3.77
CA MET A 1 6.17 -10.64 2.85
C MET A 1 5.23 -9.70 2.14
N THR A 2 5.41 -8.39 2.33
CA THR A 2 4.57 -7.37 1.70
C THR A 2 4.80 -7.43 0.18
N ALA A 3 3.73 -7.54 -0.59
CA ALA A 3 3.79 -7.68 -2.04
C ALA A 3 3.44 -6.33 -2.69
N ILE A 4 4.43 -5.45 -2.82
CA ILE A 4 4.24 -4.12 -3.41
C ILE A 4 4.70 -4.17 -4.87
N HIS A 5 3.80 -3.85 -5.80
CA HIS A 5 4.17 -3.75 -7.21
C HIS A 5 5.21 -2.64 -7.43
N ALA A 6 6.16 -2.85 -8.33
CA ALA A 6 7.28 -1.92 -8.55
C ALA A 6 6.86 -0.49 -8.99
N THR A 7 5.65 -0.34 -9.51
CA THR A 7 5.08 0.96 -9.92
C THR A 7 4.17 1.60 -8.86
N ALA A 8 3.91 0.92 -7.75
CA ALA A 8 3.15 1.50 -6.64
C ALA A 8 4.04 2.50 -5.89
N LEU A 9 3.45 3.62 -5.48
CA LEU A 9 4.11 4.63 -4.66
C LEU A 9 3.60 4.49 -3.24
N VAL A 10 4.50 4.24 -2.30
CA VAL A 10 4.19 4.10 -0.88
C VAL A 10 5.04 5.10 -0.13
N ASP A 11 4.39 6.00 0.61
CA ASP A 11 5.08 6.93 1.48
C ASP A 11 5.88 6.17 2.56
N PRO A 12 7.13 6.57 2.86
CA PRO A 12 7.96 5.86 3.85
C PRO A 12 7.39 5.89 5.28
N THR A 13 6.43 6.78 5.57
CA THR A 13 5.77 6.84 6.88
C THR A 13 4.52 5.95 6.96
N ALA A 14 4.11 5.32 5.86
CA ALA A 14 2.99 4.39 5.84
C ALA A 14 3.33 3.08 6.57
N GLU A 15 2.39 2.57 7.37
CA GLU A 15 2.54 1.33 8.12
C GLU A 15 1.70 0.23 7.45
N LEU A 16 2.36 -0.68 6.74
CA LEU A 16 1.71 -1.82 6.09
C LEU A 16 2.11 -3.11 6.80
N ASP A 17 1.11 -3.92 7.16
CA ASP A 17 1.37 -5.27 7.65
C ASP A 17 2.11 -6.12 6.60
N SER A 18 2.92 -7.07 7.06
CA SER A 18 3.72 -7.95 6.20
C SER A 18 2.92 -8.85 5.26
N SER A 19 1.60 -8.97 5.42
CA SER A 19 0.70 -9.73 4.56
C SER A 19 -0.04 -8.88 3.51
N VAL A 20 0.19 -7.56 3.48
CA VAL A 20 -0.47 -6.64 2.55
C VAL A 20 0.06 -6.80 1.13
N SER A 21 -0.84 -6.71 0.16
CA SER A 21 -0.53 -6.65 -1.28
C SER A 21 -0.98 -5.31 -1.86
N VAL A 22 -0.13 -4.68 -2.68
CA VAL A 22 -0.39 -3.39 -3.34
C VAL A 22 -0.22 -3.53 -4.84
N GLY A 23 -1.31 -3.30 -5.58
CA GLY A 23 -1.37 -3.34 -7.03
C GLY A 23 -0.61 -2.20 -7.75
N PRO A 24 -0.39 -2.34 -9.06
CA PRO A 24 0.33 -1.36 -9.87
C PRO A 24 -0.36 0.02 -9.87
N TYR A 25 0.46 1.07 -9.93
CA TYR A 25 0.03 2.47 -10.02
C TYR A 25 -0.85 2.97 -8.86
N SER A 26 -0.84 2.26 -7.73
CA SER A 26 -1.53 2.69 -6.52
C SER A 26 -0.63 3.61 -5.70
N ILE A 27 -1.24 4.53 -4.97
CA ILE A 27 -0.59 5.55 -4.13
C ILE A 27 -1.06 5.37 -2.69
N ILE A 28 -0.12 5.14 -1.79
CA ILE A 28 -0.34 5.10 -0.33
C ILE A 28 0.34 6.32 0.27
N GLY A 29 -0.46 7.27 0.77
CA GLY A 29 -0.01 8.52 1.36
C GLY A 29 0.64 8.38 2.74
N PRO A 30 1.17 9.48 3.30
CA PRO A 30 1.76 9.49 4.63
C PRO A 30 0.75 9.07 5.70
N HIS A 31 1.23 8.58 6.85
CA HIS A 31 0.40 8.23 8.02
C HIS A 31 -0.68 7.15 7.81
N VAL A 32 -0.81 6.57 6.60
CA VAL A 32 -1.75 5.49 6.32
C VAL A 32 -1.33 4.21 7.05
N LYS A 33 -2.31 3.50 7.61
CA LYS A 33 -2.12 2.18 8.23
C LYS A 33 -2.97 1.13 7.54
N ILE A 34 -2.34 0.06 7.03
CA ILE A 34 -3.03 -1.05 6.36
C ILE A 34 -2.83 -2.34 7.14
N GLY A 35 -3.94 -2.90 7.62
CA GLY A 35 -3.96 -4.12 8.42
C GLY A 35 -3.74 -5.41 7.63
N ALA A 36 -3.46 -6.49 8.37
CA ALA A 36 -3.16 -7.81 7.83
C ALA A 36 -4.26 -8.36 6.89
N GLY A 37 -3.85 -9.07 5.84
CA GLY A 37 -4.73 -9.71 4.85
C GLY A 37 -5.38 -8.75 3.85
N THR A 38 -5.05 -7.45 3.90
CA THR A 38 -5.62 -6.45 2.99
C THR A 38 -4.95 -6.51 1.61
N THR A 39 -5.76 -6.39 0.56
CA THR A 39 -5.29 -6.26 -0.83
C THR A 39 -5.74 -4.92 -1.39
N VAL A 40 -4.78 -4.09 -1.79
CA VAL A 40 -5.02 -2.83 -2.51
C VAL A 40 -4.96 -3.14 -4.01
N GLY A 41 -6.07 -2.88 -4.71
CA GLY A 41 -6.16 -3.06 -6.16
C GLY A 41 -5.26 -2.09 -6.94
N PRO A 42 -5.21 -2.20 -8.28
CA PRO A 42 -4.49 -1.25 -9.13
C PRO A 42 -5.19 0.11 -9.18
N HIS A 43 -4.43 1.18 -9.41
CA HIS A 43 -4.94 2.57 -9.54
C HIS A 43 -5.73 3.09 -8.32
N VAL A 44 -5.42 2.59 -7.12
CA VAL A 44 -6.05 3.05 -5.87
C VAL A 44 -5.25 4.19 -5.26
N VAL A 45 -5.92 5.19 -4.72
CA VAL A 45 -5.30 6.28 -3.95
C VAL A 45 -5.85 6.24 -2.53
N ILE A 46 -4.96 6.14 -1.53
CA ILE A 46 -5.29 6.21 -0.10
C ILE A 46 -4.49 7.35 0.51
N GLU A 47 -5.17 8.37 1.02
CA GLU A 47 -4.56 9.53 1.70
C GLU A 47 -5.03 9.63 3.15
N GLY A 48 -4.17 10.15 4.04
CA GLY A 48 -4.40 10.25 5.48
C GLY A 48 -3.33 11.08 6.18
#